data_AF-A0A934PPD1-F1
#
_entry.id   AF-A0A934PPD1-F1
#
_cell.length_a   1.000
_cell.length_b   1.000
_cell.length_c   1.000
_cell.angle_alpha   90.00
_cell.angle_beta   90.00
_cell.angle_gamma   90.00
#
_symmetry.space_group_name_H-M   'P 1'
#
loop_
_entity.id
_entity.type
_entity.pdbx_description
1 polymer ?
#
loop_
_entity_poly.entity_id
_entity_poly.type
_entity_poly.pdbx_seq_one_letter_code
_entity_poly.pdbx_strand_id
1 'polypeptide(L)'
;MLYQFKYKIIALGIAIATLSSCKSTSVSSKGGKGVVLQSQNYKHYVDYFNTMEDENLKFAIPNDSSWAWMEKNIPLFECPQQNFEEIYYYRWWTARKHIKETPQGYAITEFLVDRSYADKYNLIACAVGHHINEFRWVHDPKYIEQDVKIWYRGNEGKPMNKLYKFSSWTADALYNSYLVNKDEKFLLDMYPDMITDYAVWEKDRQRKDGLFWQHDVKDGMEESLSGGRKVQNARPTINSYMYGNAMAIAEMASLKGDKEVEAKFKVKADVLQELVETKLWNSKSEFFETFTQKDTLAEVREAIGFIPWYFNLPTKNKGFEKAWLQVKDENGFSAPFGLTTAERRSPRFRTHGTGTCEWDGAIWPFATSQTLTAMANVLNNYSQNEVSNEDYFKQMNLYVESQYYRGRPYIGEYLDETTGYWLMGDRERSRYYNHSTFNDLMITGLVGLRPRADEKIEVNPLIPQDKWDWFCLDSVLYHGNIITILWDKTGEKYGKGKGFRIFKNGKEIAVSEKLERLISK
;
A
#
# COMPACT_ATOMS: atom_id res chain seq x y z
N MET A 1 -91.62 -30.62 10.02
CA MET A 1 -91.36 -30.61 8.56
C MET A 1 -89.92 -30.13 8.37
N LEU A 2 -89.02 -31.10 8.16
CA LEU A 2 -87.78 -31.06 7.35
C LEU A 2 -86.63 -30.04 7.60
N TYR A 3 -85.42 -30.64 7.67
CA TYR A 3 -84.03 -30.18 7.44
C TYR A 3 -83.33 -29.33 8.53
N GLN A 4 -82.42 -29.89 9.36
CA GLN A 4 -81.02 -30.35 9.12
C GLN A 4 -80.11 -29.31 8.42
N PHE A 5 -79.03 -28.81 9.06
CA PHE A 5 -77.70 -29.44 9.15
C PHE A 5 -76.58 -28.50 9.68
N LYS A 6 -75.62 -29.12 10.37
CA LYS A 6 -74.15 -28.89 10.48
C LYS A 6 -73.59 -27.72 11.32
N TYR A 7 -73.13 -28.12 12.50
CA TYR A 7 -72.03 -27.52 13.26
C TYR A 7 -70.75 -27.37 12.42
N LYS A 8 -70.11 -26.20 12.48
CA LYS A 8 -68.70 -26.01 12.14
C LYS A 8 -67.93 -25.68 13.42
N ILE A 9 -67.04 -26.61 13.77
CA ILE A 9 -66.04 -26.49 14.83
C ILE A 9 -64.98 -25.48 14.37
N ILE A 10 -64.70 -24.48 15.21
CA ILE A 10 -63.56 -23.57 15.06
C ILE A 10 -62.33 -24.32 15.58
N ALA A 11 -61.44 -24.73 14.68
CA ALA A 11 -60.12 -25.25 15.03
C ALA A 11 -59.08 -24.15 14.78
N LEU A 12 -58.47 -23.71 15.88
CA LEU A 12 -57.40 -22.72 15.95
C LEU A 12 -56.10 -23.36 15.41
N GLY A 13 -55.68 -22.99 14.20
CA GLY A 13 -54.39 -23.40 13.66
C GLY A 13 -53.27 -22.46 14.13
N ILE A 14 -52.49 -22.91 15.11
CA ILE A 14 -51.24 -22.24 15.52
C ILE A 14 -50.18 -22.58 14.46
N ALA A 15 -49.86 -21.63 13.60
CA ALA A 15 -48.70 -21.70 12.71
C ALA A 15 -47.43 -21.44 13.54
N ILE A 16 -46.70 -22.51 13.88
CA ILE A 16 -45.36 -22.42 14.47
C ILE A 16 -44.41 -22.02 13.34
N ALA A 17 -44.07 -20.73 13.25
CA ALA A 17 -42.96 -20.26 12.45
C ALA A 17 -41.66 -20.70 13.14
N THR A 18 -41.00 -21.73 12.58
CA THR A 18 -39.64 -22.10 12.93
C THR A 18 -38.70 -21.03 12.40
N LEU A 19 -38.47 -19.99 13.22
CA LEU A 19 -37.34 -19.09 13.06
C LEU A 19 -36.05 -19.89 13.31
N SER A 20 -35.48 -20.47 12.25
CA SER A 20 -34.07 -20.85 12.22
C SER A 20 -33.24 -19.60 12.45
N SER A 21 -32.92 -19.35 13.72
CA SER A 21 -31.89 -18.38 14.09
C SER A 21 -30.57 -18.93 13.57
N CYS A 22 -30.21 -18.57 12.34
CA CYS A 22 -28.83 -18.55 11.92
C CYS A 22 -28.09 -17.61 12.87
N LYS A 23 -27.54 -18.16 13.95
CA LYS A 23 -26.48 -17.51 14.71
C LYS A 23 -25.34 -17.32 13.73
N SER A 24 -25.24 -16.12 13.15
CA SER A 24 -23.99 -15.63 12.62
C SER A 24 -23.00 -15.73 13.76
N THR A 25 -22.08 -16.68 13.67
CA THR A 25 -20.86 -16.69 14.47
C THR A 25 -20.06 -15.46 14.05
N SER A 26 -20.41 -14.32 14.65
CA SER A 26 -19.45 -13.25 14.83
C SER A 26 -18.34 -13.86 15.69
N VAL A 27 -17.18 -14.06 15.08
CA VAL A 27 -15.96 -14.27 15.83
C VAL A 27 -15.73 -12.94 16.57
N SER A 28 -16.31 -12.78 17.76
CA SER A 28 -15.81 -11.78 18.68
C SER A 28 -14.42 -12.28 19.06
N SER A 29 -13.38 -11.77 18.40
CA SER A 29 -12.04 -11.90 18.93
C SER A 29 -12.11 -11.32 20.34
N LYS A 30 -11.85 -12.15 21.35
CA LYS A 30 -11.41 -11.63 22.64
C LYS A 30 -10.00 -11.08 22.43
N GLY A 31 -9.90 -10.00 21.64
CA GLY A 31 -8.64 -9.36 21.28
C GLY A 31 -8.11 -8.66 22.51
N GLY A 32 -6.92 -9.05 22.97
CA GLY A 32 -6.21 -8.30 23.99
C GLY A 32 -6.00 -6.86 23.49
N LYS A 33 -6.11 -5.86 24.37
CA LYS A 33 -5.74 -4.49 24.01
C LYS A 33 -4.21 -4.40 23.81
N GLY A 34 -3.75 -3.37 23.10
CA GLY A 34 -2.34 -2.99 23.10
C GLY A 34 -1.78 -2.92 24.53
N VAL A 35 -0.51 -3.25 24.67
CA VAL A 35 0.11 -3.60 25.97
C VAL A 35 0.79 -2.39 26.60
N VAL A 36 1.06 -1.35 25.80
CA VAL A 36 1.90 -0.21 26.15
C VAL A 36 1.16 1.09 25.90
N LEU A 37 0.67 1.32 24.67
CA LEU A 37 0.14 2.61 24.25
C LEU A 37 -1.36 2.72 24.55
N GLN A 38 -1.75 3.84 25.14
CA GLN A 38 -3.16 4.17 25.40
C GLN A 38 -3.68 5.11 24.32
N SER A 39 -4.76 4.74 23.64
CA SER A 39 -5.35 5.52 22.54
C SER A 39 -5.57 6.98 22.91
N GLN A 40 -6.14 7.25 24.09
CA GLN A 40 -6.50 8.60 24.54
C GLN A 40 -5.32 9.58 24.59
N ASN A 41 -4.08 9.09 24.71
CA ASN A 41 -2.89 9.94 24.68
C ASN A 41 -2.67 10.60 23.32
N TYR A 42 -3.26 10.07 22.24
CA TYR A 42 -3.04 10.52 20.86
C TYR A 42 -4.22 11.26 20.26
N LYS A 43 -5.33 11.39 20.99
CA LYS A 43 -6.52 12.14 20.55
C LYS A 43 -6.19 13.59 20.17
N HIS A 44 -5.20 14.18 20.84
CA HIS A 44 -4.77 15.56 20.63
C HIS A 44 -4.35 15.84 19.18
N TYR A 45 -3.76 14.87 18.47
CA TYR A 45 -3.43 15.00 17.05
C TYR A 45 -4.69 15.27 16.22
N VAL A 46 -5.73 14.46 16.44
CA VAL A 46 -7.00 14.59 15.72
C VAL A 46 -7.73 15.88 16.09
N ASP A 47 -7.70 16.29 17.36
CA ASP A 47 -8.26 17.58 17.79
C ASP A 47 -7.58 18.75 17.06
N TYR A 48 -6.26 18.69 16.89
CA TYR A 48 -5.51 19.66 16.10
C TYR A 48 -5.87 19.59 14.60
N PHE A 49 -5.81 18.42 13.97
CA PHE A 49 -6.09 18.29 12.53
C PHE A 49 -7.52 18.73 12.15
N ASN A 50 -8.48 18.50 13.03
CA ASN A 50 -9.88 18.91 12.82
C ASN A 50 -10.07 20.44 12.89
N THR A 51 -9.11 21.19 13.46
CA THR A 51 -9.21 22.63 13.71
C THR A 51 -8.14 23.46 13.00
N MET A 52 -7.08 22.83 12.50
CA MET A 52 -5.96 23.52 11.84
C MET A 52 -6.32 24.13 10.47
N GLU A 53 -7.36 23.62 9.82
CA GLU A 53 -7.97 24.15 8.60
C GLU A 53 -9.41 23.63 8.41
N ASP A 54 -10.14 24.17 7.42
CA ASP A 54 -11.52 23.78 7.15
C ASP A 54 -11.65 22.33 6.66
N GLU A 55 -12.78 21.68 7.00
CA GLU A 55 -13.15 20.40 6.41
C GLU A 55 -13.87 20.64 5.07
N ASN A 56 -13.09 20.68 3.99
CA ASN A 56 -13.58 21.03 2.66
C ASN A 56 -14.64 20.06 2.12
N LEU A 57 -14.45 18.75 2.31
CA LEU A 57 -15.38 17.71 1.87
C LEU A 57 -15.57 16.63 2.94
N LYS A 58 -16.80 16.12 3.03
CA LYS A 58 -17.24 15.12 4.01
C LYS A 58 -17.81 13.90 3.28
N PHE A 59 -17.36 12.71 3.64
CA PHE A 59 -17.90 11.44 3.14
C PHE A 59 -18.44 10.58 4.29
N ALA A 60 -18.17 9.27 4.28
CA ALA A 60 -18.80 8.31 5.19
C ALA A 60 -18.52 8.62 6.67
N ILE A 61 -17.38 9.25 6.93
CA ILE A 61 -16.94 9.55 8.27
C ILE A 61 -16.42 11.00 8.23
N PRO A 62 -17.04 11.96 8.93
CA PRO A 62 -16.64 13.38 9.00
C PRO A 62 -15.73 13.70 10.20
N ASN A 63 -15.07 14.87 10.23
CA ASN A 63 -14.03 15.22 11.22
C ASN A 63 -14.49 15.03 12.68
N ASP A 64 -15.73 15.37 13.01
CA ASP A 64 -16.29 15.17 14.36
C ASP A 64 -16.32 13.69 14.83
N SER A 65 -16.22 12.75 13.88
CA SER A 65 -16.25 11.31 14.10
C SER A 65 -14.89 10.64 13.79
N SER A 66 -13.87 11.43 13.45
CA SER A 66 -12.54 10.93 13.04
C SER A 66 -11.83 10.18 14.16
N TRP A 67 -11.81 10.73 15.38
CA TRP A 67 -11.16 10.08 16.51
C TRP A 67 -11.80 8.74 16.85
N ALA A 68 -13.14 8.70 16.92
CA ALA A 68 -13.87 7.47 17.21
C ALA A 68 -13.58 6.36 16.19
N TRP A 69 -13.41 6.73 14.91
CA TRP A 69 -12.96 5.79 13.89
C TRP A 69 -11.51 5.36 14.10
N MET A 70 -10.58 6.31 14.31
CA MET A 70 -9.15 6.01 14.47
C MET A 70 -8.92 5.11 15.68
N GLU A 71 -9.47 5.46 16.84
CA GLU A 71 -9.37 4.67 18.09
C GLU A 71 -9.79 3.21 17.91
N LYS A 72 -10.76 2.94 17.04
CA LYS A 72 -11.24 1.59 16.75
C LYS A 72 -10.39 0.84 15.73
N ASN A 73 -9.70 1.55 14.84
CA ASN A 73 -9.22 0.97 13.59
C ASN A 73 -7.71 1.00 13.38
N ILE A 74 -6.98 1.92 13.99
CA ILE A 74 -5.56 2.10 13.66
C ILE A 74 -4.65 1.44 14.70
N PRO A 75 -3.49 0.92 14.29
CA PRO A 75 -2.38 0.74 15.22
C PRO A 75 -1.95 2.10 15.80
N LEU A 76 -1.31 2.08 16.97
CA LEU A 76 -0.78 3.26 17.64
C LEU A 76 0.74 3.29 17.50
N PHE A 77 1.32 4.48 17.38
CA PHE A 77 2.75 4.64 17.24
C PHE A 77 3.25 5.85 18.03
N GLU A 78 4.39 5.71 18.70
CA GLU A 78 5.12 6.85 19.25
C GLU A 78 6.64 6.68 19.10
N CYS A 79 7.33 7.81 19.00
CA CYS A 79 8.79 7.89 18.94
C CYS A 79 9.27 9.26 19.45
N PRO A 80 10.56 9.45 19.78
CA PRO A 80 11.07 10.74 20.29
C PRO A 80 11.12 11.85 19.24
N GLN A 81 10.81 11.54 17.97
CA GLN A 81 10.86 12.50 16.88
C GLN A 81 9.45 12.94 16.45
N GLN A 82 9.05 14.13 16.90
CA GLN A 82 7.66 14.57 16.86
C GLN A 82 7.02 14.57 15.47
N ASN A 83 7.75 14.94 14.42
CA ASN A 83 7.19 14.98 13.07
C ASN A 83 6.86 13.58 12.51
N PHE A 84 7.62 12.53 12.88
CA PHE A 84 7.26 11.14 12.51
C PHE A 84 5.95 10.71 13.18
N GLU A 85 5.80 11.02 14.47
CA GLU A 85 4.59 10.70 15.21
C GLU A 85 3.38 11.48 14.68
N GLU A 86 3.53 12.79 14.45
CA GLU A 86 2.46 13.62 13.88
C GLU A 86 2.01 13.14 12.50
N ILE A 87 2.95 12.86 11.59
CA ILE A 87 2.61 12.41 10.24
C ILE A 87 1.99 11.00 10.25
N TYR A 88 2.37 10.13 11.19
CA TYR A 88 1.72 8.82 11.37
C TYR A 88 0.21 8.96 11.61
N TYR A 89 -0.17 9.80 12.58
CA TYR A 89 -1.58 10.04 12.89
C TYR A 89 -2.28 10.86 11.81
N TYR A 90 -1.60 11.84 11.22
CA TYR A 90 -2.13 12.64 10.11
C TYR A 90 -2.51 11.76 8.92
N ARG A 91 -1.66 10.81 8.53
CA ARG A 91 -1.90 9.94 7.37
C ARG A 91 -3.05 8.98 7.56
N TRP A 92 -3.29 8.50 8.78
CA TRP A 92 -4.51 7.76 9.10
C TRP A 92 -5.76 8.64 9.05
N TRP A 93 -5.67 9.85 9.60
CA TRP A 93 -6.76 10.81 9.58
C TRP A 93 -7.15 11.21 8.14
N THR A 94 -6.16 11.44 7.25
CA THR A 94 -6.42 11.73 5.84
C THR A 94 -6.95 10.51 5.10
N ALA A 95 -6.35 9.32 5.26
CA ALA A 95 -6.80 8.11 4.57
C ALA A 95 -8.29 7.84 4.81
N ARG A 96 -8.77 8.01 6.05
CA ARG A 96 -10.18 7.82 6.39
C ARG A 96 -11.13 8.82 5.71
N LYS A 97 -10.68 10.01 5.31
CA LYS A 97 -11.51 10.93 4.51
C LYS A 97 -11.97 10.32 3.20
N HIS A 98 -11.22 9.36 2.65
CA HIS A 98 -11.51 8.75 1.35
C HIS A 98 -12.53 7.63 1.40
N ILE A 99 -12.94 7.18 2.61
CA ILE A 99 -14.00 6.21 2.79
C ILE A 99 -15.33 6.87 2.42
N LYS A 100 -15.95 6.40 1.33
CA LYS A 100 -17.19 6.92 0.77
C LYS A 100 -18.26 5.84 0.74
N GLU A 101 -19.43 6.15 1.27
CA GLU A 101 -20.59 5.26 1.15
C GLU A 101 -21.13 5.27 -0.28
N THR A 102 -21.44 4.08 -0.77
CA THR A 102 -22.09 3.85 -2.06
C THR A 102 -23.25 2.86 -1.85
N PRO A 103 -24.18 2.74 -2.82
CA PRO A 103 -25.22 1.72 -2.75
C PRO A 103 -24.70 0.27 -2.66
N GLN A 104 -23.43 0.02 -2.99
CA GLN A 104 -22.79 -1.31 -2.99
C GLN A 104 -21.81 -1.52 -1.83
N GLY A 105 -21.68 -0.56 -0.91
CA GLY A 105 -20.74 -0.60 0.21
C GLY A 105 -19.78 0.59 0.23
N TYR A 106 -18.70 0.46 1.00
CA TYR A 106 -17.66 1.49 1.10
C TYR A 106 -16.70 1.43 -0.09
N ALA A 107 -16.44 2.59 -0.69
CA ALA A 107 -15.44 2.83 -1.72
C ALA A 107 -14.31 3.71 -1.15
N ILE A 108 -13.10 3.58 -1.70
CA ILE A 108 -11.93 4.40 -1.36
C ILE A 108 -11.59 5.30 -2.56
N THR A 109 -11.74 6.61 -2.37
CA THR A 109 -11.42 7.60 -3.42
C THR A 109 -9.93 7.94 -3.45
N GLU A 110 -9.45 8.42 -4.60
CA GLU A 110 -8.10 8.98 -4.74
C GLU A 110 -8.10 10.50 -4.51
N PHE A 111 -8.97 11.20 -5.24
CA PHE A 111 -9.30 12.61 -5.05
C PHE A 111 -10.59 12.74 -4.25
N LEU A 112 -10.65 13.70 -3.32
CA LEU A 112 -11.92 14.07 -2.68
C LEU A 112 -12.83 14.82 -3.65
N VAL A 113 -12.26 15.79 -4.40
CA VAL A 113 -13.00 16.54 -5.42
C VAL A 113 -13.35 15.65 -6.61
N ASP A 114 -14.50 15.92 -7.25
CA ASP A 114 -14.92 15.16 -8.42
C ASP A 114 -13.95 15.32 -9.60
N ARG A 115 -13.64 14.21 -10.26
CA ARG A 115 -12.76 14.17 -11.44
C ARG A 115 -13.55 13.71 -12.65
N SER A 116 -13.48 14.47 -13.74
CA SER A 116 -14.21 14.18 -14.99
C SER A 116 -13.86 12.82 -15.60
N TYR A 117 -12.66 12.30 -15.31
CA TYR A 117 -12.18 11.01 -15.77
C TYR A 117 -12.40 9.87 -14.77
N ALA A 118 -12.92 10.10 -13.57
CA ALA A 118 -13.23 9.05 -12.60
C ALA A 118 -14.42 8.18 -13.06
N ASP A 119 -14.52 6.96 -12.54
CA ASP A 119 -15.67 6.09 -12.72
C ASP A 119 -16.83 6.50 -11.78
N LYS A 120 -17.88 5.67 -11.73
CA LYS A 120 -18.94 5.75 -10.71
C LYS A 120 -18.33 5.99 -9.32
N TYR A 121 -19.01 6.82 -8.54
CA TYR A 121 -18.63 7.18 -7.16
C TYR A 121 -17.33 8.00 -7.01
N ASN A 122 -16.78 8.53 -8.12
CA ASN A 122 -15.49 9.24 -8.16
C ASN A 122 -14.28 8.31 -7.96
N LEU A 123 -14.39 7.07 -8.42
CA LEU A 123 -13.35 6.05 -8.30
C LEU A 123 -12.29 6.17 -9.40
N ILE A 124 -11.00 6.11 -9.02
CA ILE A 124 -9.85 6.14 -9.92
C ILE A 124 -8.92 4.97 -9.57
N ALA A 125 -8.58 4.14 -10.57
CA ALA A 125 -7.92 2.86 -10.34
C ALA A 125 -6.39 2.96 -10.13
N CYS A 126 -5.80 4.15 -10.30
CA CYS A 126 -4.34 4.33 -10.37
C CYS A 126 -3.61 3.84 -9.13
N ALA A 127 -4.12 4.18 -7.94
CA ALA A 127 -3.49 3.85 -6.67
C ALA A 127 -4.17 2.72 -5.88
N VAL A 128 -5.00 1.87 -6.51
CA VAL A 128 -5.70 0.78 -5.80
C VAL A 128 -4.73 -0.12 -5.03
N GLY A 129 -3.58 -0.45 -5.62
CA GLY A 129 -2.54 -1.23 -4.94
C GLY A 129 -1.93 -0.51 -3.72
N HIS A 130 -1.83 0.82 -3.74
CA HIS A 130 -1.45 1.59 -2.55
C HIS A 130 -2.57 1.64 -1.51
N HIS A 131 -3.82 1.82 -1.94
CA HIS A 131 -4.98 1.82 -1.03
C HIS A 131 -5.06 0.52 -0.26
N ILE A 132 -4.92 -0.63 -0.93
CA ILE A 132 -4.94 -1.94 -0.28
C ILE A 132 -3.78 -2.08 0.72
N ASN A 133 -2.56 -1.70 0.36
CA ASN A 133 -1.39 -1.84 1.23
C ASN A 133 -1.43 -0.89 2.43
N GLU A 134 -2.03 0.30 2.31
CA GLU A 134 -2.24 1.18 3.47
C GLU A 134 -3.38 0.66 4.35
N PHE A 135 -4.53 0.30 3.75
CA PHE A 135 -5.72 -0.09 4.51
C PHE A 135 -5.69 -1.52 5.08
N ARG A 136 -4.76 -2.38 4.68
CA ARG A 136 -4.62 -3.72 5.30
C ARG A 136 -4.32 -3.68 6.81
N TRP A 137 -3.86 -2.53 7.32
CA TRP A 137 -3.60 -2.31 8.75
C TRP A 137 -4.81 -1.76 9.53
N VAL A 138 -5.88 -1.37 8.84
CA VAL A 138 -7.15 -0.94 9.44
C VAL A 138 -7.86 -2.17 10.00
N HIS A 139 -8.20 -2.15 11.30
CA HIS A 139 -8.70 -3.34 12.01
C HIS A 139 -10.05 -3.85 11.49
N ASP A 140 -10.93 -2.96 11.00
CA ASP A 140 -12.17 -3.35 10.35
C ASP A 140 -11.93 -3.52 8.83
N PRO A 141 -11.74 -4.75 8.33
CA PRO A 141 -11.31 -4.98 6.95
C PRO A 141 -12.42 -4.64 5.95
N LYS A 142 -13.67 -4.45 6.40
CA LYS A 142 -14.81 -4.19 5.52
C LYS A 142 -14.58 -3.00 4.59
N TYR A 143 -13.81 -2.00 5.02
CA TYR A 143 -13.59 -0.79 4.22
C TYR A 143 -12.86 -1.11 2.92
N ILE A 144 -11.75 -1.84 3.01
CA ILE A 144 -10.96 -2.21 1.84
C ILE A 144 -11.55 -3.41 1.09
N GLU A 145 -12.15 -4.36 1.81
CA GLU A 145 -12.80 -5.50 1.17
C GLU A 145 -14.01 -5.10 0.31
N GLN A 146 -14.81 -4.14 0.78
CA GLN A 146 -15.93 -3.63 0.01
C GLN A 146 -15.45 -2.79 -1.17
N ASP A 147 -14.41 -1.98 -1.01
CA ASP A 147 -13.86 -1.18 -2.11
C ASP A 147 -13.35 -2.07 -3.26
N VAL A 148 -12.58 -3.11 -2.93
CA VAL A 148 -12.13 -4.11 -3.90
C VAL A 148 -13.32 -4.79 -4.58
N LYS A 149 -14.35 -5.18 -3.82
CA LYS A 149 -15.57 -5.76 -4.41
C LYS A 149 -16.31 -4.77 -5.31
N ILE A 150 -16.31 -3.49 -5.00
CA ILE A 150 -16.89 -2.46 -5.86
C ILE A 150 -16.09 -2.35 -7.17
N TRP A 151 -14.76 -2.32 -7.10
CA TRP A 151 -13.91 -2.28 -8.30
C TRP A 151 -14.15 -3.46 -9.25
N TYR A 152 -14.32 -4.66 -8.72
CA TYR A 152 -14.41 -5.89 -9.53
C TYR A 152 -15.84 -6.37 -9.80
N ARG A 153 -16.82 -5.95 -9.00
CA ARG A 153 -18.21 -6.46 -9.05
C ARG A 153 -19.28 -5.37 -8.88
N GLY A 154 -18.89 -4.12 -8.64
CA GLY A 154 -19.81 -3.01 -8.34
C GLY A 154 -20.56 -2.43 -9.54
N ASN A 155 -20.28 -2.91 -10.76
CA ASN A 155 -20.96 -2.49 -11.99
C ASN A 155 -21.86 -3.62 -12.50
N GLU A 156 -23.00 -3.84 -11.83
CA GLU A 156 -23.97 -4.90 -12.16
C GLU A 156 -23.34 -6.31 -12.13
N GLY A 157 -22.52 -6.57 -11.10
CA GLY A 157 -21.78 -7.83 -10.95
C GLY A 157 -20.52 -7.93 -11.81
N LYS A 158 -20.16 -6.88 -12.54
CA LYS A 158 -18.95 -6.79 -13.39
C LYS A 158 -17.95 -5.77 -12.83
N PRO A 159 -16.70 -5.78 -13.33
CA PRO A 159 -15.73 -4.76 -13.01
C PRO A 159 -16.19 -3.35 -13.41
N MET A 160 -15.73 -2.35 -12.68
CA MET A 160 -15.90 -0.94 -13.02
C MET A 160 -15.31 -0.66 -14.41
N ASN A 161 -15.97 0.20 -15.18
CA ASN A 161 -15.65 0.46 -16.60
C ASN A 161 -14.23 1.00 -16.80
N LYS A 162 -13.68 1.67 -15.79
CA LYS A 162 -12.39 2.35 -15.82
C LYS A 162 -11.31 1.64 -14.98
N LEU A 163 -11.58 0.43 -14.48
CA LEU A 163 -10.58 -0.39 -13.77
C LEU A 163 -9.29 -0.53 -14.61
N TYR A 164 -9.43 -0.91 -15.88
CA TYR A 164 -8.30 -1.13 -16.80
C TYR A 164 -7.77 0.15 -17.47
N LYS A 165 -8.10 1.34 -16.92
CA LYS A 165 -7.53 2.61 -17.42
C LYS A 165 -6.18 2.93 -16.79
N PHE A 166 -5.81 2.24 -15.72
CA PHE A 166 -4.50 2.35 -15.10
C PHE A 166 -3.90 0.96 -14.88
N SER A 167 -2.57 0.85 -14.90
CA SER A 167 -1.86 -0.38 -14.56
C SER A 167 -2.19 -0.83 -13.13
N SER A 168 -2.09 -2.13 -12.87
CA SER A 168 -2.57 -2.74 -11.62
C SER A 168 -1.60 -3.77 -11.07
N TRP A 169 -1.34 -3.73 -9.76
CA TRP A 169 -0.73 -4.81 -8.98
C TRP A 169 -1.69 -5.34 -7.89
N THR A 170 -3.00 -5.30 -8.17
CA THR A 170 -4.04 -5.62 -7.17
C THR A 170 -3.94 -7.04 -6.62
N ALA A 171 -3.60 -8.05 -7.42
CA ALA A 171 -3.49 -9.42 -6.93
C ALA A 171 -2.35 -9.55 -5.90
N ASP A 172 -1.21 -8.92 -6.16
CA ASP A 172 -0.11 -8.79 -5.19
C ASP A 172 -0.58 -8.09 -3.91
N ALA A 173 -1.26 -6.95 -4.03
CA ALA A 173 -1.73 -6.19 -2.87
C ALA A 173 -2.75 -6.98 -2.02
N LEU A 174 -3.64 -7.76 -2.66
CA LEU A 174 -4.59 -8.64 -1.95
C LEU A 174 -3.90 -9.79 -1.24
N TYR A 175 -2.91 -10.43 -1.87
CA TYR A 175 -2.12 -11.45 -1.18
C TYR A 175 -1.37 -10.84 0.02
N ASN A 176 -0.78 -9.65 -0.16
CA ASN A 176 -0.15 -8.89 0.92
C ASN A 176 -1.11 -8.50 2.06
N SER A 177 -2.40 -8.28 1.78
CA SER A 177 -3.44 -8.10 2.80
C SER A 177 -3.72 -9.41 3.55
N TYR A 178 -3.80 -10.53 2.84
CA TYR A 178 -3.91 -11.87 3.45
C TYR A 178 -2.73 -12.21 4.36
N LEU A 179 -1.51 -11.81 4.00
CA LEU A 179 -0.32 -11.97 4.86
C LEU A 179 -0.45 -11.20 6.19
N VAL A 180 -1.37 -10.25 6.31
CA VAL A 180 -1.65 -9.49 7.54
C VAL A 180 -2.85 -10.03 8.29
N ASN A 181 -3.96 -10.35 7.62
CA ASN A 181 -5.22 -10.68 8.30
C ASN A 181 -5.58 -12.17 8.31
N LYS A 182 -4.94 -13.01 7.50
CA LYS A 182 -5.29 -14.42 7.27
C LYS A 182 -6.72 -14.67 6.80
N ASP A 183 -7.37 -13.70 6.17
CA ASP A 183 -8.71 -13.89 5.59
C ASP A 183 -8.61 -14.64 4.25
N GLU A 184 -8.37 -15.94 4.33
CA GLU A 184 -8.35 -16.84 3.18
C GLU A 184 -9.69 -16.86 2.45
N LYS A 185 -10.80 -16.70 3.18
CA LYS A 185 -12.13 -16.74 2.60
C LYS A 185 -12.33 -15.56 1.65
N PHE A 186 -11.97 -14.35 2.06
CA PHE A 186 -12.04 -13.17 1.20
C PHE A 186 -11.05 -13.28 0.02
N LEU A 187 -9.82 -13.71 0.28
CA LEU A 187 -8.81 -13.85 -0.77
C LEU A 187 -9.26 -14.83 -1.87
N LEU A 188 -9.76 -16.01 -1.47
CA LEU A 188 -10.21 -17.04 -2.41
C LEU A 188 -11.57 -16.72 -3.05
N ASP A 189 -12.39 -15.86 -2.43
CA ASP A 189 -13.56 -15.26 -3.08
C ASP A 189 -13.13 -14.39 -4.26
N MET A 190 -12.07 -13.58 -4.12
CA MET A 190 -11.53 -12.70 -5.18
C MET A 190 -10.65 -13.40 -6.22
N TYR A 191 -10.16 -14.62 -5.94
CA TYR A 191 -9.26 -15.37 -6.82
C TYR A 191 -9.72 -15.49 -8.29
N PRO A 192 -10.99 -15.81 -8.60
CA PRO A 192 -11.46 -15.86 -9.99
C PRO A 192 -11.38 -14.51 -10.72
N ASP A 193 -11.64 -13.42 -10.00
CA ASP A 193 -11.52 -12.05 -10.53
C ASP A 193 -10.05 -11.73 -10.82
N MET A 194 -9.11 -12.17 -9.99
CA MET A 194 -7.67 -11.95 -10.21
C MET A 194 -7.14 -12.72 -11.44
N ILE A 195 -7.60 -13.95 -11.66
CA ILE A 195 -7.28 -14.68 -12.91
C ILE A 195 -7.81 -13.92 -14.12
N THR A 196 -9.05 -13.42 -14.03
CA THR A 196 -9.70 -12.69 -15.12
C THR A 196 -9.00 -11.35 -15.40
N ASP A 197 -8.65 -10.61 -14.35
CA ASP A 197 -7.90 -9.35 -14.42
C ASP A 197 -6.56 -9.55 -15.15
N TYR A 198 -5.79 -10.55 -14.74
CA TYR A 198 -4.52 -10.88 -15.37
C TYR A 198 -4.69 -11.22 -16.85
N ALA A 199 -5.70 -12.03 -17.19
CA ALA A 199 -5.98 -12.43 -18.57
C ALA A 199 -6.38 -11.24 -19.46
N VAL A 200 -7.09 -10.23 -18.92
CA VAL A 200 -7.39 -8.99 -19.62
C VAL A 200 -6.11 -8.22 -19.94
N TRP A 201 -5.21 -8.07 -18.97
CA TRP A 201 -3.92 -7.42 -19.19
C TRP A 201 -3.05 -8.16 -20.21
N GLU A 202 -3.00 -9.50 -20.15
CA GLU A 202 -2.26 -10.30 -21.14
C GLU A 202 -2.78 -10.05 -22.55
N LYS A 203 -4.10 -10.15 -22.73
CA LYS A 203 -4.74 -9.95 -24.02
C LYS A 203 -4.46 -8.56 -24.60
N ASP A 204 -4.54 -7.52 -23.76
CA ASP A 204 -4.57 -6.14 -24.22
C ASP A 204 -3.19 -5.45 -24.23
N ARG A 205 -2.22 -5.96 -23.46
CA ARG A 205 -0.93 -5.30 -23.20
C ARG A 205 0.30 -6.18 -23.36
N GLN A 206 0.16 -7.51 -23.51
CA GLN A 206 1.34 -8.35 -23.73
C GLN A 206 1.83 -8.24 -25.17
N ARG A 207 3.14 -8.07 -25.30
CA ARG A 207 3.88 -8.11 -26.56
C ARG A 207 4.12 -9.56 -26.97
N LYS A 208 4.50 -9.76 -28.23
CA LYS A 208 4.83 -11.11 -28.75
C LYS A 208 6.03 -11.76 -28.05
N ASP A 209 6.93 -10.97 -27.48
CA ASP A 209 8.11 -11.43 -26.74
C ASP A 209 7.80 -11.78 -25.27
N GLY A 210 6.57 -11.52 -24.80
CA GLY A 210 6.14 -11.81 -23.43
C GLY A 210 6.17 -10.61 -22.48
N LEU A 211 6.87 -9.52 -22.81
CA LEU A 211 6.85 -8.28 -22.04
C LEU A 211 5.48 -7.59 -22.15
N PHE A 212 5.12 -6.81 -21.15
CA PHE A 212 3.95 -5.93 -21.19
C PHE A 212 4.35 -4.53 -21.61
N TRP A 213 3.53 -3.88 -22.43
CA TRP A 213 3.66 -2.47 -22.78
C TRP A 213 2.63 -1.62 -22.05
N GLN A 214 2.95 -0.35 -21.81
CA GLN A 214 1.98 0.61 -21.29
C GLN A 214 2.32 2.04 -21.73
N HIS A 215 1.29 2.87 -21.87
CA HIS A 215 1.48 4.31 -21.98
C HIS A 215 1.75 4.91 -20.61
N ASP A 216 2.75 5.78 -20.46
CA ASP A 216 3.08 6.45 -19.20
C ASP A 216 1.87 7.09 -18.48
N VAL A 217 0.97 7.75 -19.22
CA VAL A 217 -0.31 8.29 -18.68
C VAL A 217 -1.19 7.21 -18.03
N LYS A 218 -1.10 5.97 -18.52
CA LYS A 218 -1.82 4.80 -18.02
C LYS A 218 -1.09 4.08 -16.89
N ASP A 219 0.15 4.46 -16.59
CA ASP A 219 0.75 4.20 -15.28
C ASP A 219 0.42 5.30 -14.26
N GLY A 220 -0.31 6.35 -14.67
CA GLY A 220 -0.52 7.56 -13.88
C GLY A 220 0.70 8.49 -13.86
N MET A 221 1.62 8.32 -14.82
CA MET A 221 2.95 8.93 -14.82
C MET A 221 3.21 9.79 -16.06
N GLU A 222 2.30 10.72 -16.36
CA GLU A 222 2.38 11.50 -17.59
C GLU A 222 3.61 12.43 -17.65
N GLU A 223 4.12 12.66 -18.87
CA GLU A 223 5.34 13.45 -19.12
C GLU A 223 6.62 12.85 -18.53
N SER A 224 6.66 11.53 -18.28
CA SER A 224 7.90 10.85 -17.86
C SER A 224 9.02 10.98 -18.91
N LEU A 225 10.29 10.91 -18.48
CA LEU A 225 11.44 11.05 -19.37
C LEU A 225 11.59 9.90 -20.35
N SER A 226 11.35 8.65 -19.94
CA SER A 226 11.31 7.55 -20.91
C SER A 226 10.06 7.60 -21.79
N GLY A 227 9.02 8.29 -21.32
CA GLY A 227 7.81 8.62 -22.05
C GLY A 227 6.94 7.41 -22.39
N GLY A 228 5.78 7.69 -22.97
CA GLY A 228 4.88 6.64 -23.39
C GLY A 228 3.52 7.06 -23.94
N ARG A 229 3.19 8.36 -23.99
CA ARG A 229 1.80 8.83 -24.21
C ARG A 229 1.09 8.22 -25.42
N LYS A 230 1.83 7.89 -26.49
CA LYS A 230 1.31 7.31 -27.74
C LYS A 230 2.10 6.11 -28.25
N VAL A 231 3.05 5.59 -27.47
CA VAL A 231 3.94 4.49 -27.88
C VAL A 231 3.82 3.32 -26.93
N GLN A 232 4.07 2.12 -27.44
CA GLN A 232 3.92 0.86 -26.70
C GLN A 232 5.27 0.43 -26.11
N ASN A 233 5.79 1.24 -25.19
CA ASN A 233 7.03 0.94 -24.47
C ASN A 233 6.79 -0.13 -23.41
N ALA A 234 7.72 -1.08 -23.29
CA ALA A 234 7.78 -2.03 -22.19
C ALA A 234 8.48 -1.39 -20.98
N ARG A 235 7.68 -0.91 -20.04
CA ARG A 235 8.13 -0.14 -18.87
C ARG A 235 8.38 -1.07 -17.67
N PRO A 236 9.37 -0.78 -16.80
CA PRO A 236 9.56 -1.52 -15.54
C PRO A 236 8.32 -1.58 -14.65
N THR A 237 7.43 -0.58 -14.73
CA THR A 237 6.13 -0.53 -14.04
C THR A 237 5.30 -1.80 -14.28
N ILE A 238 4.61 -1.88 -15.42
CA ILE A 238 3.64 -2.93 -15.72
C ILE A 238 4.27 -4.32 -15.74
N ASN A 239 5.54 -4.45 -16.16
CA ASN A 239 6.20 -5.75 -16.16
C ASN A 239 6.44 -6.29 -14.73
N SER A 240 6.84 -5.41 -13.81
CA SER A 240 7.00 -5.79 -12.40
C SER A 240 5.65 -6.02 -11.72
N TYR A 241 4.64 -5.21 -12.03
CA TYR A 241 3.28 -5.39 -11.51
C TYR A 241 2.69 -6.73 -11.94
N MET A 242 2.84 -7.10 -13.21
CA MET A 242 2.37 -8.38 -13.73
C MET A 242 3.18 -9.55 -13.17
N TYR A 243 4.49 -9.40 -12.95
CA TYR A 243 5.26 -10.39 -12.21
C TYR A 243 4.70 -10.61 -10.79
N GLY A 244 4.47 -9.52 -10.03
CA GLY A 244 3.89 -9.59 -8.68
C GLY A 244 2.51 -10.24 -8.68
N ASN A 245 1.63 -9.84 -9.60
CA ASN A 245 0.31 -10.44 -9.74
C ASN A 245 0.39 -11.93 -10.08
N ALA A 246 1.33 -12.35 -10.94
CA ALA A 246 1.49 -13.75 -11.30
C ALA A 246 1.92 -14.59 -10.08
N MET A 247 2.91 -14.09 -9.33
CA MET A 247 3.35 -14.73 -8.09
C MET A 247 2.21 -14.84 -7.08
N ALA A 248 1.45 -13.76 -6.87
CA ALA A 248 0.32 -13.75 -5.95
C ALA A 248 -0.80 -14.71 -6.36
N ILE A 249 -1.15 -14.78 -7.66
CA ILE A 249 -2.14 -15.74 -8.16
C ILE A 249 -1.66 -17.18 -7.99
N ALA A 250 -0.36 -17.45 -8.19
CA ALA A 250 0.20 -18.78 -7.92
C ALA A 250 0.08 -19.16 -6.44
N GLU A 251 0.32 -18.23 -5.52
CA GLU A 251 0.12 -18.45 -4.08
C GLU A 251 -1.35 -18.67 -3.72
N MET A 252 -2.28 -17.89 -4.29
CA MET A 252 -3.72 -18.11 -4.13
C MET A 252 -4.16 -19.48 -4.66
N ALA A 253 -3.63 -19.89 -5.81
CA ALA A 253 -3.87 -21.20 -6.40
C ALA A 253 -3.35 -22.33 -5.49
N SER A 254 -2.16 -22.15 -4.90
CA SER A 254 -1.59 -23.09 -3.93
C SER A 254 -2.49 -23.25 -2.69
N LEU A 255 -2.98 -22.13 -2.12
CA LEU A 255 -3.95 -22.15 -1.00
C LEU A 255 -5.24 -22.90 -1.36
N LYS A 256 -5.74 -22.71 -2.58
CA LYS A 256 -6.95 -23.40 -3.09
C LYS A 256 -6.71 -24.88 -3.45
N GLY A 257 -5.46 -25.31 -3.58
CA GLY A 257 -5.10 -26.64 -4.10
C GLY A 257 -5.16 -26.77 -5.63
N ASP A 258 -5.21 -25.65 -6.35
CA ASP A 258 -5.29 -25.58 -7.82
C ASP A 258 -3.89 -25.67 -8.46
N LYS A 259 -3.38 -26.90 -8.56
CA LYS A 259 -2.00 -27.16 -9.01
C LYS A 259 -1.72 -26.78 -10.46
N GLU A 260 -2.75 -26.81 -11.32
CA GLU A 260 -2.59 -26.40 -12.72
C GLU A 260 -2.39 -24.89 -12.83
N VAL A 261 -3.23 -24.10 -12.15
CA VAL A 261 -3.09 -22.63 -12.15
C VAL A 261 -1.82 -22.20 -11.43
N GLU A 262 -1.47 -22.84 -10.31
CA GLU A 262 -0.21 -22.59 -9.60
C GLU A 262 1.00 -22.73 -10.53
N ALA A 263 1.13 -23.87 -11.22
CA ALA A 263 2.24 -24.10 -12.14
C ALA A 263 2.24 -23.12 -13.31
N LYS A 264 1.06 -22.84 -13.89
CA LYS A 264 0.90 -21.89 -15.01
C LYS A 264 1.38 -20.49 -14.65
N PHE A 265 1.02 -19.99 -13.48
CA PHE A 265 1.38 -18.62 -13.07
C PHE A 265 2.83 -18.51 -12.59
N LYS A 266 3.40 -19.57 -12.00
CA LYS A 266 4.86 -19.64 -11.74
C LYS A 266 5.66 -19.49 -13.04
N VAL A 267 5.29 -20.23 -14.09
CA VAL A 267 5.94 -20.11 -15.41
C VAL A 267 5.81 -18.68 -15.99
N LYS A 268 4.66 -18.03 -15.82
CA LYS A 268 4.48 -16.63 -16.26
C LYS A 268 5.41 -15.67 -15.50
N ALA A 269 5.55 -15.85 -14.19
CA ALA A 269 6.46 -15.06 -13.38
C ALA A 269 7.93 -15.29 -13.78
N ASP A 270 8.33 -16.54 -14.00
CA ASP A 270 9.70 -16.89 -14.44
C ASP A 270 10.05 -16.22 -15.78
N VAL A 271 9.14 -16.26 -16.75
CA VAL A 271 9.31 -15.59 -18.06
C VAL A 271 9.47 -14.08 -17.89
N LEU A 272 8.64 -13.43 -17.06
CA LEU A 272 8.75 -11.99 -16.82
C LEU A 272 10.05 -11.62 -16.08
N GLN A 273 10.47 -12.43 -15.11
CA GLN A 273 11.74 -12.22 -14.41
C GLN A 273 12.91 -12.24 -15.40
N GLU A 274 12.99 -13.27 -16.26
CA GLU A 274 14.04 -13.38 -17.28
C GLU A 274 14.00 -12.19 -18.25
N LEU A 275 12.83 -11.81 -18.74
CA LEU A 275 12.70 -10.71 -19.70
C LEU A 275 13.05 -9.35 -19.08
N VAL A 276 12.64 -9.07 -17.85
CA VAL A 276 13.00 -7.82 -17.15
C VAL A 276 14.51 -7.77 -16.94
N GLU A 277 15.13 -8.85 -16.45
CA GLU A 277 16.57 -8.92 -16.22
C GLU A 277 17.42 -8.79 -17.49
N THR A 278 16.93 -9.30 -18.62
CA THR A 278 17.71 -9.36 -19.87
C THR A 278 17.41 -8.22 -20.84
N LYS A 279 16.20 -7.65 -20.80
CA LYS A 279 15.75 -6.61 -21.77
C LYS A 279 15.65 -5.23 -21.16
N LEU A 280 15.34 -5.11 -19.87
CA LEU A 280 15.16 -3.81 -19.20
C LEU A 280 16.40 -3.40 -18.41
N TRP A 281 17.31 -4.32 -18.08
CA TRP A 281 18.58 -3.97 -17.45
C TRP A 281 19.54 -3.32 -18.45
N ASN A 282 19.93 -2.07 -18.17
CA ASN A 282 20.97 -1.37 -18.90
C ASN A 282 22.32 -1.56 -18.20
N SER A 283 23.23 -2.34 -18.79
CA SER A 283 24.54 -2.61 -18.20
C SER A 283 25.48 -1.40 -18.18
N LYS A 284 25.25 -0.37 -19.01
CA LYS A 284 26.06 0.85 -19.00
C LYS A 284 25.67 1.77 -17.85
N SER A 285 24.37 1.86 -17.57
CA SER A 285 23.85 2.68 -16.48
C SER A 285 23.73 1.91 -15.16
N GLU A 286 23.91 0.59 -15.19
CA GLU A 286 23.70 -0.34 -14.08
C GLU A 286 22.32 -0.12 -13.43
N PHE A 287 21.29 -0.05 -14.27
CA PHE A 287 19.93 0.31 -13.86
C PHE A 287 18.85 -0.35 -14.73
N PHE A 288 17.66 -0.60 -14.16
CA PHE A 288 16.50 -1.02 -14.94
C PHE A 288 15.82 0.19 -15.58
N GLU A 289 15.67 0.17 -16.90
CA GLU A 289 15.13 1.27 -17.69
C GLU A 289 13.96 0.80 -18.56
N THR A 290 13.18 1.75 -19.06
CA THR A 290 12.15 1.47 -20.07
C THR A 290 12.77 0.90 -21.34
N PHE A 291 12.25 -0.24 -21.80
CA PHE A 291 12.55 -0.82 -23.09
C PHE A 291 11.53 -0.33 -24.13
N THR A 292 12.01 0.44 -25.11
CA THR A 292 11.14 1.17 -26.03
C THR A 292 10.49 0.25 -27.06
N GLN A 293 9.42 0.72 -27.71
CA GLN A 293 8.78 -0.02 -28.82
C GLN A 293 9.72 -0.28 -30.02
N LYS A 294 10.89 0.37 -30.07
CA LYS A 294 11.94 0.18 -31.07
C LYS A 294 13.00 -0.84 -30.62
N ASP A 295 12.73 -1.57 -29.55
CA ASP A 295 13.59 -2.60 -28.97
C ASP A 295 14.98 -2.07 -28.55
N THR A 296 14.99 -0.88 -27.97
CA THR A 296 16.19 -0.21 -27.39
C THR A 296 15.85 0.34 -26.01
N LEU A 297 16.84 0.48 -25.12
CA LEU A 297 16.65 1.09 -23.80
C LEU A 297 16.47 2.60 -23.92
N ALA A 298 15.71 3.20 -22.99
CA ALA A 298 15.40 4.62 -23.01
C ALA A 298 16.59 5.54 -22.64
N GLU A 299 17.68 4.96 -22.11
CA GLU A 299 18.90 5.68 -21.71
C GLU A 299 18.63 6.78 -20.69
N VAL A 300 17.75 6.49 -19.72
CA VAL A 300 17.45 7.35 -18.59
C VAL A 300 17.03 6.52 -17.38
N ARG A 301 17.58 6.86 -16.21
CA ARG A 301 17.19 6.27 -14.94
C ARG A 301 15.99 7.02 -14.37
N GLU A 302 14.95 6.27 -14.04
CA GLU A 302 13.71 6.78 -13.44
C GLU A 302 13.37 5.93 -12.21
N ALA A 303 12.61 6.49 -11.26
CA ALA A 303 12.22 5.78 -10.03
C ALA A 303 11.53 4.44 -10.32
N ILE A 304 10.87 4.33 -11.49
CA ILE A 304 10.25 3.08 -11.95
C ILE A 304 11.24 1.91 -12.07
N GLY A 305 12.54 2.19 -12.27
CA GLY A 305 13.59 1.17 -12.30
C GLY A 305 13.84 0.49 -10.96
N PHE A 306 13.33 1.04 -9.85
CA PHE A 306 13.35 0.38 -8.54
C PHE A 306 12.15 -0.55 -8.30
N ILE A 307 11.07 -0.42 -9.09
CA ILE A 307 9.85 -1.21 -8.94
C ILE A 307 10.07 -2.72 -9.00
N PRO A 308 11.02 -3.29 -9.78
CA PRO A 308 11.30 -4.73 -9.70
C PRO A 308 11.50 -5.25 -8.27
N TRP A 309 12.19 -4.49 -7.39
CA TRP A 309 12.39 -4.89 -6.00
C TRP A 309 11.14 -4.74 -5.12
N TYR A 310 10.12 -3.98 -5.54
CA TYR A 310 8.81 -3.97 -4.85
C TYR A 310 8.24 -5.39 -4.75
N PHE A 311 8.50 -6.22 -5.77
CA PHE A 311 7.99 -7.59 -5.86
C PHE A 311 9.06 -8.65 -5.61
N ASN A 312 10.27 -8.25 -5.19
CA ASN A 312 11.44 -9.15 -5.10
C ASN A 312 11.76 -9.87 -6.43
N LEU A 313 11.54 -9.17 -7.56
CA LEU A 313 11.72 -9.72 -8.90
C LEU A 313 13.18 -10.04 -9.21
N PRO A 314 14.17 -9.14 -9.00
CA PRO A 314 15.53 -9.41 -9.45
C PRO A 314 16.14 -10.65 -8.78
N THR A 315 16.85 -11.46 -9.54
CA THR A 315 17.60 -12.60 -9.05
C THR A 315 18.71 -12.13 -8.13
N LYS A 316 18.78 -12.72 -6.95
CA LYS A 316 19.80 -12.40 -5.93
C LYS A 316 21.21 -12.68 -6.46
N ASN A 317 22.19 -11.93 -5.97
CA ASN A 317 23.62 -12.13 -6.24
C ASN A 317 24.03 -11.94 -7.73
N LYS A 318 23.21 -11.26 -8.54
CA LYS A 318 23.58 -10.86 -9.92
C LYS A 318 24.15 -9.45 -10.02
N GLY A 319 24.19 -8.69 -8.92
CA GLY A 319 24.75 -7.35 -8.87
C GLY A 319 23.81 -6.25 -9.34
N PHE A 320 22.52 -6.56 -9.54
CA PHE A 320 21.50 -5.56 -9.86
C PHE A 320 21.37 -4.49 -8.78
N GLU A 321 21.74 -4.83 -7.54
CA GLU A 321 21.66 -3.96 -6.38
C GLU A 321 22.50 -2.69 -6.52
N LYS A 322 23.48 -2.65 -7.43
CA LYS A 322 24.22 -1.42 -7.78
C LYS A 322 23.33 -0.25 -8.18
N ALA A 323 22.14 -0.53 -8.72
CA ALA A 323 21.14 0.49 -9.02
C ALA A 323 20.82 1.38 -7.80
N TRP A 324 20.85 0.80 -6.58
CA TRP A 324 20.55 1.50 -5.35
C TRP A 324 21.57 2.57 -4.96
N LEU A 325 22.77 2.59 -5.54
CA LEU A 325 23.71 3.70 -5.38
C LEU A 325 23.09 5.04 -5.80
N GLN A 326 22.15 5.01 -6.74
CA GLN A 326 21.51 6.21 -7.27
C GLN A 326 20.59 6.93 -6.27
N VAL A 327 20.08 6.25 -5.22
CA VAL A 327 19.25 6.89 -4.18
C VAL A 327 20.05 7.77 -3.22
N LYS A 328 21.38 7.67 -3.27
CA LYS A 328 22.33 8.45 -2.45
C LYS A 328 23.00 9.56 -3.24
N ASP A 329 23.05 9.43 -4.56
CA ASP A 329 23.69 10.40 -5.45
C ASP A 329 22.77 11.61 -5.67
N GLU A 330 23.29 12.81 -5.41
CA GLU A 330 22.58 14.07 -5.65
C GLU A 330 22.35 14.35 -7.14
N ASN A 331 23.18 13.79 -8.02
CA ASN A 331 22.96 13.79 -9.46
C ASN A 331 22.03 12.64 -9.90
N GLY A 332 21.77 11.68 -9.00
CA GLY A 332 20.84 10.58 -9.17
C GLY A 332 19.45 10.98 -8.68
N PHE A 333 18.96 10.32 -7.63
CA PHE A 333 17.61 10.54 -7.10
C PHE A 333 17.56 11.32 -5.79
N SER A 334 18.70 11.53 -5.12
CA SER A 334 18.73 12.23 -3.83
C SER A 334 18.52 13.73 -4.04
N ALA A 335 17.40 14.26 -3.57
CA ALA A 335 17.09 15.69 -3.58
C ALA A 335 16.83 16.22 -2.15
N PRO A 336 16.89 17.54 -1.95
CA PRO A 336 16.67 18.15 -0.64
C PRO A 336 15.37 17.74 0.07
N PHE A 337 14.30 17.43 -0.66
CA PHE A 337 13.01 17.01 -0.09
C PHE A 337 12.64 15.54 -0.33
N GLY A 338 13.59 14.71 -0.78
CA GLY A 338 13.37 13.26 -0.96
C GLY A 338 13.84 12.71 -2.30
N LEU A 339 13.05 11.80 -2.87
CA LEU A 339 13.41 11.03 -4.06
C LEU A 339 12.73 11.57 -5.32
N THR A 340 13.53 11.96 -6.32
CA THR A 340 13.00 12.40 -7.62
C THR A 340 12.43 11.24 -8.43
N THR A 341 11.50 11.54 -9.35
CA THR A 341 10.95 10.55 -10.29
C THR A 341 11.92 10.18 -11.43
N ALA A 342 12.90 11.04 -11.70
CA ALA A 342 13.95 10.84 -12.71
C ALA A 342 15.32 11.28 -12.19
N GLU A 343 16.40 10.77 -12.78
CA GLU A 343 17.75 11.19 -12.41
C GLU A 343 17.99 12.68 -12.68
N ARG A 344 18.51 13.39 -11.67
CA ARG A 344 18.74 14.84 -11.71
C ARG A 344 19.78 15.27 -12.74
N ARG A 345 20.71 14.37 -13.11
CA ARG A 345 21.74 14.60 -14.14
C ARG A 345 21.22 14.62 -15.57
N SER A 346 19.98 14.17 -15.81
CA SER A 346 19.43 14.17 -17.15
C SER A 346 19.31 15.62 -17.66
N PRO A 347 19.77 15.94 -18.88
CA PRO A 347 19.57 17.27 -19.46
C PRO A 347 18.09 17.59 -19.73
N ARG A 348 17.20 16.60 -19.58
CA ARG A 348 15.75 16.72 -19.74
C ARG A 348 15.00 16.80 -18.40
N PHE A 349 15.71 16.73 -17.27
CA PHE A 349 15.11 16.77 -15.94
C PHE A 349 14.25 18.04 -15.76
N ARG A 350 12.96 17.86 -15.45
CA ARG A 350 11.98 18.95 -15.24
C ARG A 350 11.92 19.98 -16.38
N THR A 351 11.84 19.51 -17.61
CA THR A 351 11.75 20.34 -18.83
C THR A 351 10.35 20.44 -19.44
N HIS A 352 9.36 19.68 -18.93
CA HIS A 352 8.00 19.64 -19.48
C HIS A 352 7.04 20.67 -18.85
N GLY A 353 7.56 21.61 -18.04
CA GLY A 353 6.77 22.64 -17.38
C GLY A 353 6.50 22.32 -15.90
N THR A 354 5.54 23.03 -15.31
CA THR A 354 5.12 22.81 -13.92
C THR A 354 3.66 23.18 -13.70
N GLY A 355 3.03 22.59 -12.69
CA GLY A 355 1.65 22.89 -12.29
C GLY A 355 0.61 22.08 -13.07
N THR A 356 1.04 21.10 -13.89
CA THR A 356 0.19 20.24 -14.71
C THR A 356 0.45 18.74 -14.56
N CYS A 357 1.13 18.32 -13.47
CA CYS A 357 1.30 16.92 -13.04
C CYS A 357 2.37 16.15 -13.81
N GLU A 358 3.56 16.74 -13.99
CA GLU A 358 4.67 16.18 -14.75
C GLU A 358 5.50 15.17 -13.93
N TRP A 359 5.94 14.07 -14.57
CA TRP A 359 6.73 12.98 -13.97
C TRP A 359 8.20 12.94 -14.45
N ASP A 360 8.69 14.04 -15.01
CA ASP A 360 10.06 14.16 -15.55
C ASP A 360 11.12 14.58 -14.51
N GLY A 361 10.82 14.47 -13.22
CA GLY A 361 11.81 14.72 -12.17
C GLY A 361 11.29 15.15 -10.80
N ALA A 362 10.09 15.75 -10.72
CA ALA A 362 9.52 16.16 -9.43
C ALA A 362 9.35 14.98 -8.46
N ILE A 363 9.19 15.27 -7.16
CA ILE A 363 8.91 14.23 -6.17
C ILE A 363 7.42 13.93 -6.18
N TRP A 364 7.10 12.65 -6.40
CA TRP A 364 5.75 12.13 -6.30
C TRP A 364 5.66 11.18 -5.09
N PRO A 365 4.76 11.42 -4.12
CA PRO A 365 4.51 10.49 -3.02
C PRO A 365 4.21 9.06 -3.50
N PHE A 366 3.51 8.90 -4.63
CA PHE A 366 3.29 7.60 -5.27
C PHE A 366 4.62 6.88 -5.57
N ALA A 367 5.54 7.53 -6.30
CA ALA A 367 6.85 6.97 -6.63
C ALA A 367 7.72 6.77 -5.38
N THR A 368 7.64 7.69 -4.42
CA THR A 368 8.35 7.62 -3.14
C THR A 368 7.92 6.37 -2.37
N SER A 369 6.62 6.10 -2.28
CA SER A 369 6.08 4.87 -1.69
C SER A 369 6.60 3.63 -2.38
N GLN A 370 6.53 3.57 -3.72
CA GLN A 370 7.03 2.40 -4.46
C GLN A 370 8.52 2.17 -4.23
N THR A 371 9.32 3.24 -4.27
CA THR A 371 10.77 3.16 -4.09
C THR A 371 11.14 2.76 -2.67
N LEU A 372 10.44 3.27 -1.65
CA LEU A 372 10.69 2.91 -0.24
C LEU A 372 10.23 1.50 0.10
N THR A 373 9.11 1.01 -0.45
CA THR A 373 8.72 -0.40 -0.32
C THR A 373 9.78 -1.31 -0.96
N ALA A 374 10.24 -0.96 -2.17
CA ALA A 374 11.31 -1.68 -2.86
C ALA A 374 12.65 -1.65 -2.08
N MET A 375 13.00 -0.51 -1.48
CA MET A 375 14.21 -0.36 -0.66
C MET A 375 14.13 -1.18 0.61
N ALA A 376 12.97 -1.20 1.28
CA ALA A 376 12.75 -2.06 2.42
C ALA A 376 12.90 -3.54 2.04
N ASN A 377 12.42 -3.95 0.86
CA ASN A 377 12.59 -5.30 0.36
C ASN A 377 14.05 -5.65 0.05
N VAL A 378 14.82 -4.77 -0.60
CA VAL A 378 16.23 -5.05 -0.89
C VAL A 378 17.03 -5.20 0.42
N LEU A 379 16.77 -4.36 1.42
CA LEU A 379 17.42 -4.43 2.74
C LEU A 379 17.04 -5.69 3.53
N ASN A 380 15.87 -6.27 3.27
CA ASN A 380 15.38 -7.45 3.99
C ASN A 380 15.72 -8.77 3.31
N ASN A 381 15.62 -8.81 1.98
CA ASN A 381 15.55 -10.05 1.22
C ASN A 381 16.79 -10.33 0.37
N TYR A 382 17.70 -9.35 0.25
CA TYR A 382 18.91 -9.43 -0.57
C TYR A 382 20.15 -9.21 0.30
N SER A 383 21.24 -9.91 -0.05
CA SER A 383 22.55 -9.66 0.57
C SER A 383 23.29 -8.64 -0.29
N GLN A 384 23.46 -7.42 0.23
CA GLN A 384 24.01 -6.28 -0.50
C GLN A 384 24.57 -5.24 0.47
N ASN A 385 25.42 -4.34 -0.04
CA ASN A 385 26.04 -3.24 0.71
C ASN A 385 25.86 -1.87 0.00
N GLU A 386 24.96 -1.79 -0.98
CA GLU A 386 24.78 -0.61 -1.84
C GLU A 386 23.87 0.44 -1.19
N VAL A 387 22.93 0.01 -0.34
CA VAL A 387 22.05 0.85 0.47
C VAL A 387 21.97 0.31 1.90
N SER A 388 21.74 1.21 2.86
CA SER A 388 21.77 0.93 4.30
C SER A 388 20.49 1.34 5.03
N ASN A 389 20.39 1.01 6.32
CA ASN A 389 19.31 1.49 7.18
C ASN A 389 19.35 3.02 7.34
N GLU A 390 20.55 3.61 7.33
CA GLU A 390 20.76 5.05 7.37
C GLU A 390 20.16 5.73 6.13
N ASP A 391 20.34 5.14 4.96
CA ASP A 391 19.76 5.65 3.71
C ASP A 391 18.23 5.56 3.73
N TYR A 392 17.67 4.41 4.16
CA TYR A 392 16.22 4.24 4.30
C TYR A 392 15.62 5.25 5.29
N PHE A 393 16.23 5.38 6.47
CA PHE A 393 15.79 6.33 7.49
C PHE A 393 15.85 7.78 6.98
N LYS A 394 16.94 8.16 6.29
CA LYS A 394 17.07 9.49 5.67
C LYS A 394 15.90 9.76 4.73
N GLN A 395 15.58 8.83 3.83
CA GLN A 395 14.52 9.04 2.85
C GLN A 395 13.11 9.03 3.50
N MET A 396 12.88 8.20 4.52
CA MET A 396 11.64 8.28 5.33
C MET A 396 11.54 9.62 6.06
N ASN A 397 12.63 10.15 6.61
CA ASN A 397 12.66 11.46 7.28
C ASN A 397 12.34 12.59 6.30
N LEU A 398 12.93 12.57 5.10
CA LEU A 398 12.61 13.55 4.05
C LEU A 398 11.15 13.45 3.60
N TYR A 399 10.59 12.24 3.49
CA TYR A 399 9.18 12.07 3.17
C TYR A 399 8.25 12.58 4.28
N VAL A 400 8.64 12.47 5.55
CA VAL A 400 7.96 13.12 6.67
C VAL A 400 8.04 14.64 6.54
N GLU A 401 9.24 15.19 6.34
CA GLU A 401 9.46 16.64 6.23
C GLU A 401 8.76 17.28 5.02
N SER A 402 8.66 16.54 3.90
CA SER A 402 7.96 17.03 2.70
C SER A 402 6.45 17.14 2.90
N GLN A 403 5.88 16.40 3.85
CA GLN A 403 4.43 16.36 4.11
C GLN A 403 3.96 17.51 5.00
N TYR A 404 4.46 18.71 4.73
CA TYR A 404 4.01 19.96 5.33
C TYR A 404 3.75 21.02 4.26
N TYR A 405 2.73 21.84 4.49
CA TYR A 405 2.42 23.00 3.65
C TYR A 405 1.84 24.10 4.54
N ARG A 406 2.37 25.32 4.41
CA ARG A 406 2.01 26.47 5.27
C ARG A 406 2.13 26.17 6.78
N GLY A 407 3.14 25.39 7.15
CA GLY A 407 3.44 25.04 8.55
C GLY A 407 2.51 23.99 9.17
N ARG A 408 1.70 23.29 8.37
CA ARG A 408 0.79 22.22 8.84
C ARG A 408 1.03 20.92 8.07
N PRO A 409 0.75 19.75 8.66
CA PRO A 409 0.75 18.48 7.94
C PRO A 409 -0.10 18.55 6.66
N TYR A 410 0.48 18.11 5.55
CA TYR A 410 -0.11 18.18 4.22
C TYR A 410 0.36 17.03 3.34
N ILE A 411 -0.57 16.28 2.77
CA ILE A 411 -0.30 15.33 1.67
C ILE A 411 -1.04 15.80 0.42
N GLY A 412 -0.29 16.05 -0.65
CA GLY A 412 -0.83 16.42 -1.95
C GLY A 412 -0.30 15.61 -3.11
N GLU A 413 -0.45 16.15 -4.32
CA GLU A 413 -0.17 15.42 -5.55
C GLU A 413 1.33 15.18 -5.76
N TYR A 414 2.12 16.25 -5.82
CA TYR A 414 3.56 16.22 -6.10
C TYR A 414 4.21 17.56 -5.71
N LEU A 415 5.52 17.55 -5.51
CA LEU A 415 6.27 18.69 -5.00
C LEU A 415 7.60 18.89 -5.72
N ASP A 416 8.08 20.14 -5.65
CA ASP A 416 9.43 20.52 -6.06
C ASP A 416 10.48 19.81 -5.21
N GLU A 417 11.44 19.17 -5.86
CA GLU A 417 12.46 18.36 -5.17
C GLU A 417 13.47 19.20 -4.38
N THR A 418 13.65 20.46 -4.78
CA THR A 418 14.65 21.37 -4.20
C THR A 418 14.03 22.29 -3.16
N THR A 419 12.84 22.84 -3.43
CA THR A 419 12.22 23.84 -2.55
C THR A 419 11.16 23.29 -1.61
N GLY A 420 10.69 22.06 -1.83
CA GLY A 420 9.61 21.47 -1.04
C GLY A 420 8.23 22.04 -1.37
N TYR A 421 8.12 22.87 -2.41
CA TYR A 421 6.85 23.51 -2.76
C TYR A 421 5.90 22.49 -3.39
N TRP A 422 4.73 22.29 -2.78
CA TRP A 422 3.64 21.51 -3.38
C TRP A 422 3.16 22.21 -4.66
N LEU A 423 3.37 21.57 -5.81
CA LEU A 423 3.33 22.23 -7.14
C LEU A 423 1.93 22.60 -7.61
N MET A 424 0.91 22.16 -6.88
CA MET A 424 -0.48 22.57 -7.09
C MET A 424 -0.90 23.76 -6.23
N GLY A 425 -0.02 24.25 -5.35
CA GLY A 425 -0.28 25.37 -4.45
C GLY A 425 -1.53 25.16 -3.60
N ASP A 426 -2.36 26.19 -3.49
CA ASP A 426 -3.60 26.16 -2.71
C ASP A 426 -4.80 25.54 -3.46
N ARG A 427 -4.59 24.87 -4.61
CA ARG A 427 -5.69 24.24 -5.35
C ARG A 427 -6.30 23.12 -4.51
N GLU A 428 -7.60 23.21 -4.26
CA GLU A 428 -8.33 22.28 -3.39
C GLU A 428 -8.14 20.81 -3.76
N ARG A 429 -8.02 20.50 -5.06
CA ARG A 429 -7.84 19.12 -5.56
C ARG A 429 -6.69 18.36 -4.91
N SER A 430 -5.64 19.05 -4.47
CA SER A 430 -4.48 18.39 -3.90
C SER A 430 -4.57 18.20 -2.39
N ARG A 431 -5.54 18.82 -1.70
CA ARG A 431 -5.69 18.64 -0.25
C ARG A 431 -6.06 17.19 0.04
N TYR A 432 -5.29 16.57 0.92
CA TYR A 432 -5.53 15.22 1.42
C TYR A 432 -5.50 14.19 0.29
N TYR A 433 -4.51 14.22 -0.60
CA TYR A 433 -4.49 13.32 -1.75
C TYR A 433 -4.16 11.88 -1.34
N ASN A 434 -5.01 10.91 -1.73
CA ASN A 434 -4.84 9.49 -1.40
C ASN A 434 -4.28 8.71 -2.58
N HIS A 435 -2.98 8.86 -2.81
CA HIS A 435 -2.27 8.30 -3.96
C HIS A 435 -0.90 7.71 -3.57
N SER A 436 -0.73 7.35 -2.30
CA SER A 436 0.54 6.86 -1.76
C SER A 436 0.31 6.07 -0.48
N THR A 437 1.27 5.23 -0.11
CA THR A 437 1.38 4.66 1.24
C THR A 437 2.30 5.54 2.10
N PHE A 438 2.10 5.50 3.41
CA PHE A 438 3.05 6.02 4.39
C PHE A 438 3.08 5.14 5.62
N ASN A 439 1.91 4.84 6.20
CA ASN A 439 1.85 4.03 7.40
C ASN A 439 2.19 2.57 7.12
N ASP A 440 1.97 2.07 5.91
CA ASP A 440 2.53 0.78 5.50
C ASP A 440 4.06 0.77 5.54
N LEU A 441 4.73 1.86 5.13
CA LEU A 441 6.20 1.99 5.20
C LEU A 441 6.69 2.08 6.64
N MET A 442 5.98 2.84 7.48
CA MET A 442 6.24 2.94 8.91
C MET A 442 6.19 1.56 9.57
N ILE A 443 5.15 0.78 9.28
CA ILE A 443 4.93 -0.53 9.89
C ILE A 443 5.90 -1.58 9.32
N THR A 444 6.07 -1.66 8.00
CA THR A 444 6.76 -2.78 7.36
C THR A 444 8.24 -2.55 7.05
N GLY A 445 8.65 -1.29 6.93
CA GLY A 445 10.04 -0.90 6.72
C GLY A 445 10.66 -0.33 7.98
N LEU A 446 10.18 0.83 8.44
CA LEU A 446 10.82 1.57 9.54
C LEU A 446 10.82 0.77 10.85
N VAL A 447 9.64 0.41 11.36
CA VAL A 447 9.49 -0.52 12.49
C VAL A 447 9.83 -1.95 12.06
N GLY A 448 9.51 -2.30 10.82
CA GLY A 448 10.06 -3.47 10.16
C GLY A 448 9.26 -4.76 10.35
N LEU A 449 7.97 -4.71 10.69
CA LEU A 449 7.11 -5.91 10.70
C LEU A 449 7.02 -6.48 9.28
N ARG A 450 7.48 -7.71 9.06
CA ARG A 450 7.48 -8.36 7.75
C ARG A 450 6.32 -9.34 7.68
N PRO A 451 5.23 -9.06 6.93
CA PRO A 451 4.10 -9.98 6.81
C PRO A 451 4.50 -11.30 6.16
N ARG A 452 3.96 -12.42 6.67
CA ARG A 452 4.31 -13.79 6.27
C ARG A 452 3.08 -14.68 6.17
N ALA A 453 3.21 -15.74 5.38
CA ALA A 453 2.18 -16.75 5.21
C ALA A 453 2.25 -17.87 6.27
N ASP A 454 3.33 -17.98 7.04
CA ASP A 454 3.39 -18.87 8.20
C ASP A 454 3.00 -18.12 9.49
N GLU A 455 2.96 -18.83 10.61
CA GLU A 455 2.60 -18.26 11.92
C GLU A 455 3.75 -17.48 12.58
N LYS A 456 4.90 -17.36 11.90
CA LYS A 456 6.06 -16.65 12.46
C LYS A 456 5.86 -15.15 12.34
N ILE A 457 6.26 -14.44 13.38
CA ILE A 457 6.34 -12.99 13.39
C ILE A 457 7.81 -12.63 13.15
N GLU A 458 8.08 -12.01 12.01
CA GLU A 458 9.39 -11.50 11.64
C GLU A 458 9.38 -9.98 11.74
N VAL A 459 10.35 -9.41 12.43
CA VAL A 459 10.53 -7.96 12.54
C VAL A 459 11.99 -7.63 12.31
N ASN A 460 12.27 -6.70 11.41
CA ASN A 460 13.60 -6.21 11.10
C ASN A 460 13.56 -4.68 10.92
N PRO A 461 13.74 -3.91 12.01
CA PRO A 461 13.68 -2.46 11.97
C PRO A 461 14.76 -1.88 11.04
N LEU A 462 14.38 -0.90 10.21
CA LEU A 462 15.31 -0.16 9.36
C LEU A 462 15.67 1.21 9.99
N ILE A 463 15.63 1.28 11.32
CA ILE A 463 16.07 2.43 12.12
C ILE A 463 17.54 2.19 12.52
N PRO A 464 18.46 3.15 12.29
CA PRO A 464 19.84 3.04 12.76
C PRO A 464 19.91 2.92 14.30
N GLN A 465 20.85 2.12 14.80
CA GLN A 465 20.92 1.67 16.21
C GLN A 465 20.83 2.78 17.26
N ASP A 466 21.41 3.95 16.98
CA ASP A 466 21.47 5.10 17.90
C ASP A 466 20.55 6.25 17.48
N LYS A 467 19.65 6.02 16.53
CA LYS A 467 18.80 7.10 16.00
C LYS A 467 17.73 7.54 17.00
N TRP A 468 17.05 6.59 17.63
CA TRP A 468 16.03 6.84 18.64
C TRP A 468 16.32 6.02 19.89
N ASP A 469 16.21 6.62 21.07
CA ASP A 469 16.38 5.90 22.33
C ASP A 469 15.17 5.01 22.67
N TRP A 470 14.01 5.28 22.06
CA TRP A 470 12.81 4.48 22.21
C TRP A 470 11.88 4.62 21.00
N PHE A 471 11.01 3.64 20.77
CA PHE A 471 9.81 3.76 19.94
C PHE A 471 8.85 2.62 20.30
N CYS A 472 7.57 2.76 19.97
CA CYS A 472 6.62 1.68 20.10
C CYS A 472 5.58 1.75 18.98
N LEU A 473 5.37 0.62 18.31
CA LEU A 473 4.21 0.35 17.47
C LEU A 473 3.34 -0.67 18.20
N ASP A 474 2.11 -0.30 18.54
CA ASP A 474 1.21 -1.09 19.36
C ASP A 474 -0.16 -1.25 18.69
N SER A 475 -0.98 -2.17 19.20
CA SER A 475 -2.32 -2.44 18.68
C SER A 475 -2.33 -2.83 17.20
N VAL A 476 -1.30 -3.51 16.70
CA VAL A 476 -1.29 -4.02 15.32
C VAL A 476 -2.11 -5.30 15.25
N LEU A 477 -3.20 -5.31 14.48
CA LEU A 477 -3.98 -6.53 14.23
C LEU A 477 -3.30 -7.37 13.15
N TYR A 478 -2.66 -8.46 13.54
CA TYR A 478 -1.92 -9.36 12.65
C TYR A 478 -2.28 -10.82 12.96
N HIS A 479 -2.79 -11.53 11.95
CA HIS A 479 -3.28 -12.92 12.03
C HIS A 479 -4.29 -13.12 13.18
N GLY A 480 -5.19 -12.15 13.38
CA GLY A 480 -6.18 -12.16 14.46
C GLY A 480 -5.62 -11.91 15.87
N ASN A 481 -4.33 -11.59 15.99
CA ASN A 481 -3.66 -11.27 17.25
C ASN A 481 -3.26 -9.79 17.28
N ILE A 482 -3.14 -9.24 18.49
CA ILE A 482 -2.60 -7.89 18.69
C ILE A 482 -1.10 -7.98 18.95
N ILE A 483 -0.33 -7.34 18.08
CA ILE A 483 1.13 -7.30 18.15
C ILE A 483 1.59 -5.93 18.64
N THR A 484 2.57 -5.97 19.55
CA THR A 484 3.30 -4.78 20.01
C THR A 484 4.77 -4.98 19.70
N ILE A 485 5.40 -3.98 19.09
CA ILE A 485 6.82 -3.94 18.75
C ILE A 485 7.39 -2.69 19.40
N LEU A 486 8.35 -2.83 20.30
CA LEU A 486 8.95 -1.69 20.98
C LEU A 486 10.47 -1.79 21.04
N TRP A 487 11.10 -0.63 21.10
CA TRP A 487 12.48 -0.43 21.44
C TRP A 487 12.54 0.49 22.64
N ASP A 488 13.31 0.13 23.65
CA ASP A 488 13.59 0.97 24.81
C ASP A 488 15.03 0.77 25.27
N LYS A 489 15.92 1.69 24.88
CA LYS A 489 17.36 1.60 25.17
C LYS A 489 17.65 1.50 26.67
N THR A 490 16.83 2.14 27.50
CA THR A 490 17.04 2.23 28.96
C THR A 490 16.10 1.33 29.76
N GLY A 491 14.97 0.93 29.17
CA GLY A 491 13.89 0.19 29.81
C GLY A 491 12.96 1.06 30.65
N GLU A 492 13.22 2.37 30.74
CA GLU A 492 12.50 3.32 31.60
C GLU A 492 11.25 3.89 30.93
N LYS A 493 11.24 4.03 29.60
CA LYS A 493 10.13 4.65 28.86
C LYS A 493 8.84 3.83 28.98
N TYR A 494 8.93 2.51 28.88
CA TYR A 494 7.76 1.63 28.89
C TYR A 494 7.65 0.71 30.11
N GLY A 495 8.71 0.61 30.92
CA GLY A 495 8.75 -0.31 32.06
C GLY A 495 8.61 -1.79 31.66
N LYS A 496 8.98 -2.14 30.42
CA LYS A 496 8.98 -3.51 29.89
C LYS A 496 10.38 -4.14 29.83
N GLY A 497 11.38 -3.44 30.40
CA GLY A 497 12.78 -3.83 30.35
C GLY A 497 13.51 -3.30 29.12
N LYS A 498 14.85 -3.31 29.18
CA LYS A 498 15.73 -2.79 28.11
C LYS A 498 15.61 -3.58 26.81
N GLY A 499 15.89 -2.92 25.70
CA GLY A 499 16.13 -3.52 24.39
C GLY A 499 14.92 -3.51 23.45
N PHE A 500 15.06 -4.28 22.37
CA PHE A 500 14.05 -4.47 21.33
C PHE A 500 13.17 -5.67 21.68
N ARG A 501 11.85 -5.48 21.75
CA ARG A 501 10.90 -6.48 22.27
C ARG A 501 9.66 -6.59 21.41
N ILE A 502 9.14 -7.80 21.30
CA ILE A 502 7.93 -8.12 20.54
C ILE A 502 6.96 -8.87 21.45
N PHE A 503 5.71 -8.44 21.45
CA PHE A 503 4.61 -9.04 22.20
C PHE A 503 3.50 -9.51 21.26
N LYS A 504 2.89 -10.64 21.59
CA LYS A 504 1.66 -11.16 20.99
C LYS A 504 0.60 -11.28 22.08
N ASN A 505 -0.47 -10.50 21.96
CA ASN A 505 -1.57 -10.42 22.93
C ASN A 505 -1.09 -10.21 24.38
N GLY A 506 -0.16 -9.29 24.61
CA GLY A 506 0.39 -9.06 25.96
C GLY A 506 1.56 -9.94 26.37
N LYS A 507 1.82 -11.04 25.67
CA LYS A 507 2.89 -11.97 26.00
C LYS A 507 4.14 -11.70 25.17
N GLU A 508 5.29 -11.51 25.81
CA GLU A 508 6.57 -11.37 25.13
C GLU A 508 6.91 -12.66 24.36
N ILE A 509 7.31 -12.51 23.10
CA ILE A 509 7.65 -13.63 22.21
C ILE A 509 9.07 -13.55 21.66
N ALA A 510 9.69 -12.37 21.67
CA ALA A 510 11.08 -12.17 21.28
C ALA A 510 11.66 -10.92 21.95
N VAL A 511 12.98 -10.95 22.18
CA VAL A 511 13.75 -9.85 22.75
C VAL A 511 15.17 -9.86 22.20
N SER A 512 15.75 -8.67 22.00
CA SER A 512 17.19 -8.45 21.75
C SER A 512 17.68 -7.21 22.50
N GLU A 513 18.98 -7.15 22.78
CA GLU A 513 19.64 -5.96 23.32
C GLU A 513 19.80 -4.85 22.28
N LYS A 514 19.69 -5.19 20.98
CA LYS A 514 19.94 -4.30 19.84
C LYS A 514 18.76 -4.28 18.88
N LEU A 515 18.75 -3.28 17.99
CA LEU A 515 17.83 -3.26 16.85
C LEU A 515 18.40 -4.22 15.80
N GLU A 516 17.79 -5.39 15.68
CA GLU A 516 18.20 -6.42 14.74
C GLU A 516 16.99 -7.24 14.29
N ARG A 517 17.19 -8.08 13.28
CA ARG A 517 16.16 -9.01 12.82
C ARG A 517 15.81 -10.02 13.91
N LEU A 518 14.54 -10.05 14.28
CA LEU A 518 13.97 -11.06 15.16
C LEU A 518 12.91 -11.86 14.42
N ILE A 519 12.90 -13.18 14.67
CA ILE A 519 11.85 -14.09 14.20
C ILE A 519 11.34 -14.85 15.42
N SER A 520 10.02 -14.79 15.66
CA SER A 520 9.40 -15.54 16.75
C SER A 520 9.62 -17.05 16.56
N LYS A 521 9.81 -17.76 17.67
CA LYS A 521 10.00 -19.21 17.68
C LYS A 521 8.77 -19.96 17.16
#